data_AF-A0A2T4UAE3-F1
#
_entry.id   AF-A0A2T4UAE3-F1
#
_cell.length_a   1.000
_cell.length_b   1.000
_cell.length_c   1.000
_cell.angle_alpha   90.00
_cell.angle_beta   90.00
_cell.angle_gamma   90.00
#
_symmetry.space_group_name_H-M   'P 1'
#
loop_
_entity.id
_entity.type
_entity.pdbx_description
1 polymer ?
#
loop_
_entity_poly.entity_id
_entity_poly.type
_entity_poly.pdbx_seq_one_letter_code
_entity_poly.pdbx_strand_id
1 'polypeptide(L)'
;MTLIKFCGTRSEEDYKAALRSKADFIGFIFADSKRRVTATQVKAWKTSNTPGSKKLIGVFVNESPEVIKKTAQQAGIDGIQLHGSETPEDVKNLKKETSLTIFKTIHHSSKALEQMKLFEGMVDGYIIDTKTPEGWGGTGTSFDWEAVPAYSKEAEEQNVFCLIAGGITPDNIKDLLAFKPHGIDVSSGIESDERNDERKMMIMSEAAKKSYQAPDALGRYGSFGGKYVPETLMYALEELEEAYKSIKEDEQFHNDLWKELSEYSGRPTAVTYAERLTEHFGGARIYLKREDLNHTGAHKINNALGQALLAKKMGKNQIVAETGAGQHGVASATVAARFGLSCKVFMGAEDMKRQELNVFRMRLLGAEVIEVTSGGRTLKDATNEAIRHWVANVEDTFYLIGSVVGPHPYPMIVRDFQSVIGSESRRQLLERTGKLPDEVVACVGGGSNAIGMFHPFLEDEEVKLTGVEAAGKGVDTSLHAATLSKGRKGVLHGSLSYLLQDEDGNITEPYSISAGLDYPGIGPEHAHLHETKRVNYVPATDSEAMAALETLCQLEGILPAVETAHALAHVEKTAPKMNKDEIILVCLSGRGDKDVHTIQNVLEENE
;
A
#
# COMPACT_ATOMS: atom_id res chain seq x y z
N MET A 1 -16.15 5.64 -0.23
CA MET A 1 -15.91 4.17 -0.28
C MET A 1 -17.23 3.46 0.00
N THR A 2 -17.48 2.30 -0.60
CA THR A 2 -18.70 1.52 -0.33
C THR A 2 -18.65 0.94 1.08
N LEU A 3 -19.73 1.11 1.85
CA LEU A 3 -19.89 0.53 3.18
C LEU A 3 -20.12 -0.98 3.07
N ILE A 4 -19.68 -1.75 4.06
CA ILE A 4 -19.83 -3.20 4.09
C ILE A 4 -20.43 -3.62 5.44
N LYS A 5 -21.54 -4.34 5.37
CA LYS A 5 -22.15 -5.04 6.48
C LYS A 5 -22.08 -6.54 6.24
N PHE A 6 -21.48 -7.27 7.18
CA PHE A 6 -21.54 -8.73 7.21
C PHE A 6 -22.58 -9.18 8.23
N CYS A 7 -23.62 -9.89 7.76
CA CYS A 7 -24.81 -10.20 8.53
C CYS A 7 -24.98 -11.70 8.73
N GLY A 8 -25.46 -12.11 9.90
CA GLY A 8 -25.67 -13.52 10.23
C GLY A 8 -24.55 -14.16 11.03
N THR A 9 -23.70 -13.36 11.69
CA THR A 9 -22.67 -13.83 12.62
C THR A 9 -23.30 -14.69 13.72
N ARG A 10 -22.93 -15.99 13.76
CA ARG A 10 -23.59 -16.98 14.63
C ARG A 10 -22.64 -17.70 15.61
N SER A 11 -21.33 -17.47 15.50
CA SER A 11 -20.32 -17.97 16.45
C SER A 11 -19.29 -16.90 16.83
N GLU A 12 -18.44 -17.21 17.82
CA GLU A 12 -17.31 -16.35 18.18
C GLU A 12 -16.27 -16.30 17.05
N GLU A 13 -16.08 -17.41 16.33
CA GLU A 13 -15.18 -17.51 15.19
C GLU A 13 -15.64 -16.59 14.05
N ASP A 14 -16.94 -16.60 13.72
CA ASP A 14 -17.53 -15.70 12.71
C ASP A 14 -17.31 -14.23 13.12
N TYR A 15 -17.46 -13.93 14.41
CA TYR A 15 -17.25 -12.59 14.96
C TYR A 15 -15.79 -12.16 14.81
N LYS A 16 -14.84 -13.03 15.17
CA LYS A 16 -13.40 -12.77 15.00
C LYS A 16 -13.01 -12.58 13.54
N ALA A 17 -13.55 -13.38 12.62
CA ALA A 17 -13.35 -13.20 11.18
C ALA A 17 -13.89 -11.84 10.70
N ALA A 18 -15.08 -11.44 11.15
CA ALA A 18 -15.64 -10.12 10.87
C ALA A 18 -14.77 -8.99 11.42
N LEU A 19 -14.18 -9.15 12.61
CA LEU A 19 -13.26 -8.16 13.19
C LEU A 19 -11.98 -7.98 12.38
N ARG A 20 -11.43 -9.05 11.79
CA ARG A 20 -10.24 -9.00 10.93
C ARG A 20 -10.52 -8.43 9.54
N SER A 21 -11.75 -8.50 9.07
CA SER A 21 -12.16 -7.93 7.78
C SER A 21 -12.22 -6.39 7.76
N LYS A 22 -12.43 -5.80 6.58
CA LYS A 22 -12.68 -4.36 6.41
C LYS A 22 -14.17 -3.97 6.52
N ALA A 23 -15.00 -4.80 7.18
CA ALA A 23 -16.41 -4.47 7.41
C ALA A 23 -16.58 -3.22 8.27
N ASP A 24 -17.60 -2.42 7.97
CA ASP A 24 -18.01 -1.28 8.80
C ASP A 24 -19.04 -1.73 9.85
N PHE A 25 -19.88 -2.70 9.48
CA PHE A 25 -20.96 -3.22 10.32
C PHE A 25 -20.90 -4.75 10.48
N ILE A 26 -21.17 -5.23 11.69
CA ILE A 26 -21.31 -6.66 12.01
C ILE A 26 -22.74 -6.93 12.48
N GLY A 27 -23.46 -7.78 11.75
CA GLY A 27 -24.88 -8.05 11.92
C GLY A 27 -25.16 -9.35 12.68
N PHE A 28 -25.96 -9.26 13.75
CA PHE A 28 -26.41 -10.38 14.57
C PHE A 28 -27.93 -10.56 14.44
N ILE A 29 -28.39 -11.78 14.13
CA ILE A 29 -29.83 -12.04 13.96
C ILE A 29 -30.43 -12.49 15.29
N PHE A 30 -31.35 -11.70 15.85
CA PHE A 30 -32.08 -12.05 17.08
C PHE A 30 -33.45 -12.68 16.79
N ALA A 31 -33.98 -12.44 15.59
CA ALA A 31 -35.21 -13.05 15.09
C ALA A 31 -35.06 -14.56 14.86
N ASP A 32 -36.19 -15.26 14.82
CA ASP A 32 -36.21 -16.71 14.63
C ASP A 32 -35.69 -17.12 13.25
N SER A 33 -34.57 -17.84 13.22
CA SER A 33 -33.89 -18.26 11.99
C SER A 33 -32.78 -19.27 12.31
N LYS A 34 -32.23 -19.92 11.27
CA LYS A 34 -31.04 -20.79 11.38
C LYS A 34 -29.76 -20.08 11.86
N ARG A 35 -29.76 -18.74 11.87
CA ARG A 35 -28.62 -17.87 12.25
C ARG A 35 -28.86 -17.14 13.56
N ARG A 36 -29.89 -17.53 14.31
CA ARG A 36 -30.30 -16.85 15.55
C ARG A 36 -29.21 -16.94 16.61
N VAL A 37 -28.93 -15.80 17.26
CA VAL A 37 -28.07 -15.70 18.44
C VAL A 37 -28.83 -15.07 19.61
N THR A 38 -28.28 -15.21 20.81
CA THR A 38 -28.80 -14.57 22.04
C THR A 38 -27.99 -13.34 22.40
N ALA A 39 -28.62 -12.37 23.09
CA ALA A 39 -27.91 -11.18 23.57
C ALA A 39 -26.72 -11.51 24.48
N THR A 40 -26.84 -12.59 25.26
CA THR A 40 -25.76 -13.07 26.15
C THR A 40 -24.55 -13.56 25.36
N GLN A 41 -24.75 -14.29 24.26
CA GLN A 41 -23.65 -14.73 23.38
C GLN A 41 -22.92 -13.54 22.77
N VAL A 42 -23.65 -12.59 22.18
CA VAL A 42 -23.06 -11.39 21.57
C VAL A 42 -22.28 -10.57 22.60
N LYS A 43 -22.83 -10.39 23.81
CA LYS A 43 -22.14 -9.70 24.91
C LYS A 43 -20.83 -10.40 25.28
N ALA A 44 -20.84 -11.73 25.37
CA ALA A 44 -19.65 -12.51 25.68
C ALA A 44 -18.56 -12.33 24.61
N TRP A 45 -18.92 -12.46 23.33
CA TRP A 45 -17.96 -12.29 22.23
C TRP A 45 -17.37 -10.87 22.18
N LYS A 46 -18.19 -9.83 22.38
CA LYS A 46 -17.75 -8.44 22.46
C LYS A 46 -16.81 -8.18 23.64
N THR A 47 -17.09 -8.79 24.79
CA THR A 47 -16.25 -8.65 26.00
C THR A 47 -14.87 -9.27 25.78
N SER A 48 -14.82 -10.42 25.10
CA SER A 48 -13.56 -11.10 24.76
C SER A 48 -12.82 -10.48 23.58
N ASN A 49 -13.52 -9.77 22.68
CA ASN A 49 -12.93 -9.23 21.45
C ASN A 49 -13.51 -7.83 21.12
N THR A 50 -12.67 -6.80 21.23
CA THR A 50 -13.09 -5.39 21.08
C THR A 50 -13.35 -5.04 19.60
N PRO A 51 -14.50 -4.42 19.27
CA PRO A 51 -14.88 -4.16 17.88
C PRO A 51 -14.13 -3.01 17.19
N GLY A 52 -13.33 -2.24 17.92
CA GLY A 52 -12.62 -1.08 17.37
C GLY A 52 -13.59 -0.03 16.83
N SER A 53 -13.42 0.36 15.57
CA SER A 53 -14.31 1.30 14.87
C SER A 53 -15.59 0.65 14.30
N LYS A 54 -15.70 -0.69 14.31
CA LYS A 54 -16.82 -1.41 13.70
C LYS A 54 -18.09 -1.27 14.54
N LYS A 55 -19.23 -1.11 13.89
CA LYS A 55 -20.54 -0.96 14.53
C LYS A 55 -21.29 -2.29 14.56
N LEU A 56 -21.85 -2.65 15.72
CA LEU A 56 -22.62 -3.88 15.90
C LEU A 56 -24.10 -3.61 15.66
N ILE A 57 -24.73 -4.37 14.76
CA ILE A 57 -26.12 -4.18 14.34
C ILE A 57 -26.94 -5.42 14.68
N GLY A 58 -28.05 -5.25 15.40
CA GLY A 58 -29.00 -6.33 15.71
C GLY A 58 -30.17 -6.38 14.73
N VAL A 59 -30.48 -7.54 14.16
CA VAL A 59 -31.59 -7.73 13.22
C VAL A 59 -32.82 -8.28 13.96
N PHE A 60 -33.94 -7.59 13.81
CA PHE A 60 -35.23 -7.90 14.44
C PHE A 60 -36.35 -7.99 13.39
N VAL A 61 -37.39 -8.76 13.70
CA VAL A 61 -38.57 -8.94 12.85
C VAL A 61 -39.82 -8.84 13.72
N ASN A 62 -40.58 -7.76 13.60
CA ASN A 62 -41.87 -7.55 14.29
C ASN A 62 -41.80 -7.72 15.83
N GLU A 63 -40.65 -7.45 16.43
CA GLU A 63 -40.46 -7.49 17.89
C GLU A 63 -40.95 -6.18 18.53
N SER A 64 -41.39 -6.25 19.79
CA SER A 64 -41.84 -5.05 20.49
C SER A 64 -40.67 -4.09 20.79
N PRO A 65 -40.90 -2.76 20.82
CA PRO A 65 -39.87 -1.78 21.18
C PRO A 65 -39.17 -2.09 22.51
N GLU A 66 -39.89 -2.62 23.50
CA GLU A 66 -39.34 -3.01 24.80
C GLU A 66 -38.35 -4.17 24.67
N VAL A 67 -38.69 -5.19 23.88
CA VAL A 67 -37.82 -6.35 23.63
C VAL A 67 -36.57 -5.93 22.87
N ILE A 68 -36.71 -5.08 21.83
CA ILE A 68 -35.60 -4.55 21.05
C ILE A 68 -34.62 -3.79 21.95
N LYS A 69 -35.11 -2.82 22.74
CA LYS A 69 -34.28 -2.02 23.65
C LYS A 69 -33.56 -2.87 24.68
N LYS A 70 -34.27 -3.80 25.32
CA LYS A 70 -33.68 -4.72 26.32
C LYS A 70 -32.57 -5.58 25.71
N THR A 71 -32.84 -6.14 24.53
CA THR A 71 -31.87 -6.98 23.80
C THR A 71 -30.65 -6.17 23.39
N ALA A 72 -30.87 -4.97 22.85
CA ALA A 72 -29.80 -4.09 22.42
C ALA A 72 -28.88 -3.66 23.57
N GLN A 73 -29.47 -3.27 24.71
CA GLN A 73 -28.73 -2.92 25.92
C GLN A 73 -27.95 -4.12 26.47
N GLN A 74 -28.57 -5.30 26.49
CA GLN A 74 -27.93 -6.52 27.00
C GLN A 74 -26.76 -6.96 26.11
N ALA A 75 -26.92 -6.95 24.79
CA ALA A 75 -25.89 -7.33 23.82
C ALA A 75 -24.80 -6.25 23.69
N GLY A 76 -25.12 -4.99 23.99
CA GLY A 76 -24.23 -3.85 23.79
C GLY A 76 -24.01 -3.53 22.31
N ILE A 77 -25.06 -3.57 21.49
CA ILE A 77 -25.01 -3.22 20.07
C ILE A 77 -25.15 -1.70 19.85
N ASP A 78 -24.69 -1.22 18.70
CA ASP A 78 -24.70 0.21 18.34
C ASP A 78 -25.92 0.62 17.51
N GLY A 79 -26.55 -0.34 16.82
CA GLY A 79 -27.69 -0.09 15.95
C GLY A 79 -28.59 -1.31 15.77
N ILE A 80 -29.71 -1.10 15.10
CA ILE A 80 -30.72 -2.11 14.83
C ILE A 80 -31.13 -2.09 13.35
N GLN A 81 -31.51 -3.26 12.85
CA GLN A 81 -32.14 -3.44 11.55
C GLN A 81 -33.53 -4.03 11.76
N LEU A 82 -34.55 -3.31 11.29
CA LEU A 82 -35.96 -3.72 11.32
C LEU A 82 -36.32 -4.35 9.98
N HIS A 83 -36.50 -5.65 9.96
CA HIS A 83 -36.71 -6.43 8.72
C HIS A 83 -38.20 -6.77 8.49
N GLY A 84 -39.06 -6.60 9.50
CA GLY A 84 -40.47 -6.97 9.43
C GLY A 84 -41.38 -5.95 8.76
N SER A 85 -42.65 -5.99 9.17
CA SER A 85 -43.73 -5.10 8.74
C SER A 85 -43.98 -3.95 9.72
N GLU A 86 -42.96 -3.52 10.46
CA GLU A 86 -43.06 -2.42 11.43
C GLU A 86 -43.57 -1.15 10.73
N THR A 87 -44.52 -0.46 11.36
CA THR A 87 -45.15 0.74 10.81
C THR A 87 -44.28 1.98 11.05
N PRO A 88 -44.47 3.08 10.28
CA PRO A 88 -43.77 4.33 10.55
C PRO A 88 -43.95 4.84 12.00
N GLU A 89 -45.12 4.62 12.60
CA GLU A 89 -45.37 5.01 13.99
C GLU A 89 -44.54 4.19 14.98
N ASP A 90 -44.39 2.88 14.75
CA ASP A 90 -43.53 2.01 15.56
C ASP A 90 -42.07 2.49 15.52
N VAL A 91 -41.55 2.77 14.32
CA VAL A 91 -40.18 3.22 14.10
C VAL A 91 -39.95 4.60 14.73
N LYS A 92 -40.91 5.51 14.58
CA LYS A 92 -40.85 6.86 15.17
C LYS A 92 -40.83 6.82 16.70
N ASN A 93 -41.63 5.95 17.30
CA ASN A 93 -41.63 5.78 18.76
C ASN A 93 -40.33 5.16 19.25
N LEU A 94 -39.80 4.17 18.52
CA LEU A 94 -38.50 3.60 18.82
C LEU A 94 -37.38 4.66 18.74
N LYS A 95 -37.34 5.49 17.68
CA LYS A 95 -36.34 6.55 17.51
C LYS A 95 -36.37 7.60 18.63
N LYS A 96 -37.54 7.89 19.21
CA LYS A 96 -37.65 8.80 20.36
C LYS A 96 -37.10 8.20 21.65
N GLU A 97 -37.12 6.87 21.76
CA GLU A 97 -36.82 6.15 22.99
C GLU A 97 -35.43 5.51 23.01
N THR A 98 -34.66 5.65 21.93
CA THR A 98 -33.32 5.10 21.82
C THR A 98 -32.38 6.01 21.03
N SER A 99 -31.08 5.93 21.32
CA SER A 99 -30.01 6.57 20.56
C SER A 99 -29.33 5.63 19.56
N LEU A 100 -29.87 4.43 19.35
CA LEU A 100 -29.34 3.44 18.42
C LEU A 100 -29.55 3.91 16.98
N THR A 101 -28.59 3.60 16.10
CA THR A 101 -28.79 3.76 14.65
C THR A 101 -29.88 2.81 14.17
N ILE A 102 -30.87 3.29 13.42
CA ILE A 102 -32.00 2.51 12.92
C ILE A 102 -31.91 2.32 11.41
N PHE A 103 -31.75 1.06 10.98
CA PHE A 103 -31.94 0.65 9.59
C PHE A 103 -33.32 0.05 9.38
N LYS A 104 -34.02 0.45 8.30
CA LYS A 104 -35.25 -0.22 7.86
C LYS A 104 -35.01 -1.01 6.58
N THR A 105 -35.32 -2.31 6.61
CA THR A 105 -35.34 -3.10 5.39
C THR A 105 -36.58 -2.74 4.56
N ILE A 106 -36.37 -2.47 3.27
CA ILE A 106 -37.41 -2.29 2.26
C ILE A 106 -37.21 -3.36 1.20
N HIS A 107 -38.29 -4.07 0.85
CA HIS A 107 -38.20 -5.08 -0.20
C HIS A 107 -38.28 -4.46 -1.58
N HIS A 108 -37.37 -4.85 -2.47
CA HIS A 108 -37.38 -4.42 -3.86
C HIS A 108 -38.74 -4.73 -4.51
N SER A 109 -39.38 -3.69 -5.04
CA SER A 109 -40.65 -3.74 -5.76
C SER A 109 -40.91 -2.40 -6.45
N SER A 110 -41.94 -2.33 -7.30
CA SER A 110 -42.38 -1.08 -7.91
C SER A 110 -42.83 0.00 -6.91
N LYS A 111 -43.12 -0.39 -5.65
CA LYS A 111 -43.52 0.51 -4.57
C LYS A 111 -42.40 0.80 -3.55
N ALA A 112 -41.19 0.28 -3.76
CA ALA A 112 -40.12 0.39 -2.77
C ALA A 112 -39.73 1.86 -2.48
N LEU A 113 -39.67 2.72 -3.49
CA LEU A 113 -39.38 4.15 -3.31
C LEU A 113 -40.49 4.87 -2.52
N GLU A 114 -41.76 4.55 -2.80
CA GLU A 114 -42.89 5.08 -2.02
C GLU A 114 -42.79 4.63 -0.55
N GLN A 115 -42.39 3.38 -0.31
CA GLN A 115 -42.18 2.88 1.04
C GLN A 115 -41.03 3.59 1.76
N MET A 116 -39.91 3.87 1.08
CA MET A 116 -38.81 4.64 1.68
C MET A 116 -39.31 5.99 2.21
N LYS A 117 -40.10 6.71 1.42
CA LYS A 117 -40.68 8.02 1.80
C LYS A 117 -41.58 7.95 3.04
N LEU A 118 -42.26 6.83 3.29
CA LEU A 118 -43.07 6.68 4.50
C LEU A 118 -42.24 6.70 5.80
N PHE A 119 -40.94 6.38 5.72
CA PHE A 119 -40.02 6.34 6.86
C PHE A 119 -39.07 7.54 6.91
N GLU A 120 -39.27 8.55 6.05
CA GLU A 120 -38.42 9.73 5.98
C GLU A 120 -38.32 10.43 7.34
N GLY A 121 -37.08 10.75 7.76
CA GLY A 121 -36.77 11.34 9.06
C GLY A 121 -36.85 10.36 10.25
N MET A 122 -37.34 9.13 10.06
CA MET A 122 -37.55 8.15 11.13
C MET A 122 -36.45 7.10 11.21
N VAL A 123 -35.59 7.00 10.20
CA VAL A 123 -34.48 6.04 10.12
C VAL A 123 -33.15 6.76 9.89
N ASP A 124 -32.04 6.04 10.01
CA ASP A 124 -30.69 6.52 9.72
C ASP A 124 -30.10 5.81 8.48
N GLY A 125 -30.82 4.83 7.95
CA GLY A 125 -30.50 4.18 6.68
C GLY A 125 -31.54 3.15 6.25
N TYR A 126 -31.42 2.75 4.99
CA TYR A 126 -32.24 1.71 4.38
C TYR A 126 -31.40 0.50 4.00
N ILE A 127 -32.02 -0.68 4.04
CA ILE A 127 -31.47 -1.91 3.46
C ILE A 127 -32.46 -2.39 2.39
N ILE A 128 -32.04 -2.43 1.12
CA ILE A 128 -32.88 -2.93 0.04
C ILE A 128 -32.62 -4.42 -0.14
N ASP A 129 -33.63 -5.25 0.07
CA ASP A 129 -33.51 -6.72 0.02
C ASP A 129 -34.52 -7.35 -0.95
N THR A 130 -34.23 -8.56 -1.40
CA THR A 130 -35.13 -9.33 -2.27
C THR A 130 -36.14 -10.10 -1.42
N LYS A 131 -37.44 -9.91 -1.68
CA LYS A 131 -38.47 -10.73 -1.04
C LYS A 131 -38.64 -12.05 -1.81
N THR A 132 -38.54 -13.18 -1.13
CA THR A 132 -38.90 -14.48 -1.71
C THR A 132 -40.08 -15.11 -0.96
N PRO A 133 -40.74 -16.15 -1.53
CA PRO A 133 -41.81 -16.87 -0.85
C PRO A 133 -41.37 -17.61 0.42
N GLU A 134 -40.07 -17.85 0.60
CA GLU A 134 -39.49 -18.78 1.58
C GLU A 134 -39.06 -18.09 2.89
N GLY A 135 -39.13 -16.74 2.98
CA GLY A 135 -38.79 -16.01 4.20
C GLY A 135 -38.70 -14.50 4.01
N TRP A 136 -38.37 -13.79 5.10
CA TRP A 136 -38.21 -12.32 5.09
C TRP A 136 -36.92 -11.88 4.38
N GLY A 137 -35.85 -12.69 4.35
CA GLY A 137 -34.61 -12.39 3.62
C GLY A 137 -33.58 -13.52 3.71
N GLY A 138 -32.36 -13.31 3.17
CA GLY A 138 -31.25 -14.27 3.28
C GLY A 138 -31.34 -15.50 2.36
N THR A 139 -32.01 -15.34 1.22
CA THR A 139 -32.38 -16.40 0.27
C THR A 139 -31.35 -16.59 -0.85
N GLY A 140 -30.32 -15.73 -0.90
CA GLY A 140 -29.27 -15.79 -1.92
C GLY A 140 -29.71 -15.31 -3.31
N THR A 141 -30.88 -14.70 -3.46
CA THR A 141 -31.37 -14.18 -4.74
C THR A 141 -31.17 -12.66 -4.83
N SER A 142 -30.56 -12.18 -5.91
CA SER A 142 -30.45 -10.75 -6.21
C SER A 142 -31.67 -10.27 -7.01
N PHE A 143 -31.94 -8.96 -6.94
CA PHE A 143 -32.87 -8.28 -7.84
C PHE A 143 -32.10 -7.56 -8.95
N ASP A 144 -32.82 -6.94 -9.89
CA ASP A 144 -32.20 -6.15 -10.96
C ASP A 144 -31.53 -4.89 -10.41
N TRP A 145 -30.20 -4.86 -10.45
CA TRP A 145 -29.41 -3.78 -9.90
C TRP A 145 -29.48 -2.47 -10.70
N GLU A 146 -30.13 -2.43 -11.86
CA GLU A 146 -30.45 -1.17 -12.55
C GLU A 146 -31.29 -0.22 -11.67
N ALA A 147 -32.00 -0.74 -10.67
CA ALA A 147 -32.76 0.08 -9.71
C ALA A 147 -31.88 0.72 -8.60
N VAL A 148 -30.64 0.26 -8.39
CA VAL A 148 -29.75 0.73 -7.30
C VAL A 148 -29.54 2.25 -7.32
N PRO A 149 -29.25 2.92 -8.46
CA PRO A 149 -29.08 4.37 -8.49
C PRO A 149 -30.32 5.15 -7.99
N ALA A 150 -31.52 4.63 -8.23
CA ALA A 150 -32.75 5.27 -7.76
C ALA A 150 -32.88 5.20 -6.23
N TYR A 151 -32.53 4.06 -5.63
CA TYR A 151 -32.53 3.90 -4.17
C TYR A 151 -31.45 4.74 -3.48
N SER A 152 -30.24 4.76 -4.06
CA SER A 152 -29.15 5.62 -3.57
C SER A 152 -29.59 7.08 -3.59
N LYS A 153 -30.13 7.56 -4.72
CA LYS A 153 -30.59 8.95 -4.84
C LYS A 153 -31.68 9.30 -3.82
N GLU A 154 -32.68 8.45 -3.64
CA GLU A 154 -33.75 8.68 -2.65
C GLU A 154 -33.18 8.74 -1.22
N ALA A 155 -32.21 7.90 -0.88
CA ALA A 155 -31.56 7.94 0.42
C ALA A 155 -30.67 9.20 0.61
N GLU A 156 -29.98 9.65 -0.44
CA GLU A 156 -29.22 10.91 -0.43
C GLU A 156 -30.14 12.12 -0.20
N GLU A 157 -31.29 12.17 -0.87
CA GLU A 157 -32.30 13.23 -0.69
C GLU A 157 -32.81 13.29 0.76
N GLN A 158 -32.85 12.14 1.44
CA GLN A 158 -33.23 12.02 2.85
C GLN A 158 -32.04 12.14 3.83
N ASN A 159 -30.82 12.37 3.32
CA ASN A 159 -29.57 12.44 4.08
C ASN A 159 -29.28 11.20 4.93
N VAL A 160 -29.51 10.01 4.37
CA VAL A 160 -29.27 8.70 5.00
C VAL A 160 -28.55 7.74 4.05
N PHE A 161 -28.06 6.61 4.57
CA PHE A 161 -27.37 5.60 3.76
C PHE A 161 -28.32 4.55 3.19
N CYS A 162 -27.93 3.90 2.10
CA CYS A 162 -28.67 2.80 1.49
C CYS A 162 -27.74 1.63 1.22
N LEU A 163 -27.96 0.52 1.91
CA LEU A 163 -27.23 -0.73 1.72
C LEU A 163 -28.04 -1.64 0.79
N ILE A 164 -27.37 -2.27 -0.17
CA ILE A 164 -27.98 -3.26 -1.07
C ILE A 164 -27.73 -4.65 -0.51
N ALA A 165 -28.77 -5.46 -0.38
CA ALA A 165 -28.74 -6.83 0.10
C ALA A 165 -29.32 -7.79 -0.96
N GLY A 166 -29.19 -9.09 -0.71
CA GLY A 166 -29.79 -10.14 -1.53
C GLY A 166 -28.87 -10.64 -2.65
N GLY A 167 -28.47 -11.91 -2.57
CA GLY A 167 -27.74 -12.62 -3.64
C GLY A 167 -26.36 -12.10 -4.02
N ILE A 168 -25.73 -11.28 -3.17
CA ILE A 168 -24.38 -10.76 -3.39
C ILE A 168 -23.36 -11.83 -2.99
N THR A 169 -22.44 -12.16 -3.89
CA THR A 169 -21.37 -13.16 -3.73
C THR A 169 -20.03 -12.58 -4.19
N PRO A 170 -18.89 -13.23 -3.86
CA PRO A 170 -17.59 -12.85 -4.41
C PRO A 170 -17.52 -12.78 -5.93
N ASP A 171 -18.36 -13.56 -6.63
CA ASP A 171 -18.36 -13.65 -8.08
C ASP A 171 -19.08 -12.48 -8.76
N ASN A 172 -20.13 -11.93 -8.13
CA ASN A 172 -20.99 -10.90 -8.74
C ASN A 172 -20.86 -9.50 -8.10
N ILE A 173 -20.11 -9.37 -7.00
CA ILE A 173 -19.94 -8.09 -6.30
C ILE A 173 -19.43 -6.97 -7.22
N LYS A 174 -18.54 -7.29 -8.18
CA LYS A 174 -18.01 -6.29 -9.12
C LYS A 174 -19.10 -5.68 -10.00
N ASP A 175 -20.07 -6.49 -10.42
CA ASP A 175 -21.19 -6.05 -11.24
C ASP A 175 -22.11 -5.12 -10.44
N LEU A 176 -22.39 -5.45 -9.17
CA LEU A 176 -23.14 -4.56 -8.27
C LEU A 176 -22.42 -3.23 -8.05
N LEU A 177 -21.11 -3.27 -7.81
CA LEU A 177 -20.32 -2.07 -7.54
C LEU A 177 -20.28 -1.10 -8.73
N ALA A 178 -20.53 -1.57 -9.96
CA ALA A 178 -20.68 -0.70 -11.13
C ALA A 178 -21.84 0.29 -11.00
N PHE A 179 -22.88 -0.06 -10.22
CA PHE A 179 -24.02 0.81 -9.91
C PHE A 179 -23.77 1.76 -8.73
N LYS A 180 -22.55 1.75 -8.15
CA LYS A 180 -22.10 2.65 -7.08
C LYS A 180 -23.04 2.72 -5.85
N PRO A 181 -23.42 1.60 -5.23
CA PRO A 181 -24.22 1.64 -4.01
C PRO A 181 -23.49 2.34 -2.86
N HIS A 182 -24.22 2.96 -1.91
CA HIS A 182 -23.60 3.52 -0.69
C HIS A 182 -22.94 2.42 0.14
N GLY A 183 -23.55 1.23 0.16
CA GLY A 183 -23.00 0.06 0.82
C GLY A 183 -23.64 -1.24 0.37
N ILE A 184 -23.08 -2.34 0.85
CA ILE A 184 -23.60 -3.70 0.66
C ILE A 184 -23.86 -4.39 2.01
N ASP A 185 -24.91 -5.20 2.07
CA ASP A 185 -25.24 -6.08 3.20
C ASP A 185 -25.22 -7.54 2.74
N VAL A 186 -24.26 -8.31 3.26
CA VAL A 186 -23.97 -9.66 2.76
C VAL A 186 -24.14 -10.67 3.88
N SER A 187 -24.88 -11.75 3.59
CA SER A 187 -25.09 -12.86 4.52
C SER A 187 -24.71 -14.19 3.87
N SER A 188 -25.61 -14.86 3.13
CA SER A 188 -25.34 -16.19 2.59
C SER A 188 -24.17 -16.25 1.58
N GLY A 189 -23.86 -15.16 0.88
CA GLY A 189 -22.78 -15.13 -0.11
C GLY A 189 -21.37 -15.23 0.46
N ILE A 190 -21.20 -14.98 1.76
CA ILE A 190 -19.93 -15.17 2.48
C ILE A 190 -19.91 -16.47 3.28
N GLU A 191 -20.90 -17.35 3.14
CA GLU A 191 -20.93 -18.62 3.88
C GLU A 191 -20.19 -19.75 3.13
N SER A 192 -19.47 -20.59 3.86
CA SER A 192 -19.00 -21.92 3.45
C SER A 192 -19.34 -22.90 4.57
N ASP A 193 -19.96 -24.04 4.24
CA ASP A 193 -20.47 -25.01 5.23
C ASP A 193 -21.31 -24.35 6.33
N GLU A 194 -22.18 -23.44 5.89
CA GLU A 194 -23.06 -22.58 6.69
C GLU A 194 -22.35 -21.60 7.64
N ARG A 195 -21.02 -21.54 7.72
CA ARG A 195 -20.29 -20.57 8.56
C ARG A 195 -19.78 -19.40 7.73
N ASN A 196 -19.55 -18.25 8.35
CA ASN A 196 -18.92 -17.14 7.65
C ASN A 196 -17.48 -17.54 7.28
N ASP A 197 -17.19 -17.50 5.99
CA ASP A 197 -15.92 -17.84 5.40
C ASP A 197 -15.04 -16.58 5.35
N GLU A 198 -13.97 -16.58 6.13
CA GLU A 198 -13.05 -15.45 6.24
C GLU A 198 -12.45 -15.04 4.89
N ARG A 199 -12.14 -16.00 4.01
CA ARG A 199 -11.61 -15.72 2.68
C ARG A 199 -12.64 -14.99 1.82
N LYS A 200 -13.90 -15.45 1.82
CA LYS A 200 -14.97 -14.74 1.11
C LYS A 200 -15.19 -13.35 1.69
N MET A 201 -15.14 -13.18 3.00
CA MET A 201 -15.25 -11.87 3.65
C MET A 201 -14.10 -10.93 3.25
N MET A 202 -12.88 -11.43 3.12
CA MET A 202 -11.73 -10.65 2.62
C MET A 202 -11.91 -10.25 1.15
N ILE A 203 -12.28 -11.18 0.26
CA ILE A 203 -12.54 -10.89 -1.15
C ILE A 203 -13.63 -9.82 -1.30
N MET A 204 -14.73 -9.97 -0.54
CA MET A 204 -15.81 -8.99 -0.53
C MET A 204 -15.34 -7.63 -0.01
N SER A 205 -14.53 -7.63 1.06
CA SER A 205 -13.94 -6.43 1.65
C SER A 205 -13.06 -5.67 0.66
N GLU A 206 -12.19 -6.38 -0.05
CA GLU A 206 -11.29 -5.81 -1.04
C GLU A 206 -12.04 -5.25 -2.24
N ALA A 207 -13.02 -6.00 -2.75
CA ALA A 207 -13.84 -5.57 -3.88
C ALA A 207 -14.62 -4.28 -3.54
N ALA A 208 -15.34 -4.24 -2.41
CA ALA A 208 -16.16 -3.07 -2.06
C ALA A 208 -15.37 -1.86 -1.56
N LYS A 209 -14.19 -2.05 -0.94
CA LYS A 209 -13.41 -0.91 -0.43
C LYS A 209 -12.56 -0.20 -1.50
N LYS A 210 -12.68 -0.58 -2.78
CA LYS A 210 -11.82 -0.10 -3.88
C LYS A 210 -10.35 -0.23 -3.50
N SER A 211 -9.90 -1.45 -3.19
CA SER A 211 -8.47 -1.60 -2.98
C SER A 211 -7.71 -1.31 -4.27
N TYR A 212 -6.60 -0.58 -4.19
CA TYR A 212 -5.71 -0.41 -5.33
C TYR A 212 -5.13 -1.79 -5.70
N GLN A 213 -5.71 -2.42 -6.73
CA GLN A 213 -5.33 -3.75 -7.20
C GLN A 213 -4.49 -3.64 -8.47
N ALA A 214 -3.19 -3.47 -8.28
CA ALA A 214 -2.21 -3.56 -9.34
C ALA A 214 -0.96 -4.31 -8.83
N PRO A 215 -0.24 -5.05 -9.69
CA PRO A 215 -0.51 -5.22 -11.12
C PRO A 215 -1.67 -6.18 -11.43
N ASP A 216 -2.13 -6.20 -12.68
CA ASP A 216 -3.05 -7.21 -13.20
C ASP A 216 -2.38 -8.59 -13.36
N ALA A 217 -3.14 -9.58 -13.85
CA ALA A 217 -2.64 -10.95 -14.06
C ALA A 217 -1.49 -11.06 -15.08
N LEU A 218 -1.29 -10.04 -15.93
CA LEU A 218 -0.19 -9.95 -16.89
C LEU A 218 0.99 -9.16 -16.33
N GLY A 219 0.95 -8.77 -15.06
CA GLY A 219 2.00 -7.97 -14.44
C GLY A 219 1.97 -6.50 -14.87
N ARG A 220 0.80 -5.97 -15.26
CA ARG A 220 0.66 -4.59 -15.72
C ARG A 220 -0.01 -3.67 -14.70
N TYR A 221 0.51 -2.45 -14.61
CA TYR A 221 -0.06 -1.33 -13.86
C TYR A 221 -0.69 -0.36 -14.86
N GLY A 222 -1.98 -0.54 -15.15
CA GLY A 222 -2.60 0.09 -16.32
C GLY A 222 -1.86 -0.32 -17.60
N SER A 223 -1.28 0.63 -18.33
CA SER A 223 -0.50 0.33 -19.54
C SER A 223 0.97 -0.05 -19.29
N PHE A 224 1.48 0.06 -18.06
CA PHE A 224 2.91 -0.11 -17.74
C PHE A 224 3.22 -1.47 -17.15
N GLY A 225 4.49 -1.86 -17.09
CA GLY A 225 4.94 -3.13 -16.51
C GLY A 225 5.10 -4.22 -17.57
N GLY A 226 4.61 -5.43 -17.27
CA GLY A 226 4.72 -6.61 -18.13
C GLY A 226 6.08 -7.33 -18.06
N LYS A 227 6.27 -8.27 -18.98
CA LYS A 227 7.48 -9.11 -19.12
C LYS A 227 8.10 -8.92 -20.51
N TYR A 228 8.83 -7.82 -20.72
CA TYR A 228 9.49 -7.51 -21.99
C TYR A 228 10.91 -8.08 -22.03
N VAL A 229 11.02 -9.40 -21.91
CA VAL A 229 12.30 -10.12 -21.86
C VAL A 229 12.40 -11.15 -23.00
N PRO A 230 13.61 -11.61 -23.37
CA PRO A 230 13.77 -12.76 -24.25
C PRO A 230 13.09 -14.01 -23.66
N GLU A 231 12.59 -14.88 -24.54
CA GLU A 231 11.91 -16.14 -24.16
C GLU A 231 12.72 -16.99 -23.19
N THR A 232 14.06 -16.97 -23.32
CA THR A 232 14.98 -17.70 -22.44
C THR A 232 14.89 -17.31 -20.96
N LEU A 233 14.29 -16.16 -20.63
CA LEU A 233 14.06 -15.69 -19.26
C LEU A 233 12.67 -16.01 -18.72
N MET A 234 11.74 -16.45 -19.56
CA MET A 234 10.35 -16.65 -19.14
C MET A 234 10.22 -17.73 -18.07
N TYR A 235 10.93 -18.85 -18.22
CA TYR A 235 10.99 -19.90 -17.20
C TYR A 235 11.44 -19.38 -15.83
N ALA A 236 12.49 -18.56 -15.80
CA ALA A 236 13.03 -17.97 -14.58
C ALA A 236 12.01 -17.06 -13.87
N LEU A 237 11.29 -16.26 -14.65
CA LEU A 237 10.27 -15.33 -14.14
C LEU A 237 9.01 -16.07 -13.69
N GLU A 238 8.62 -17.15 -14.36
CA GLU A 238 7.50 -17.99 -13.96
C GLU A 238 7.80 -18.76 -12.67
N GLU A 239 9.00 -19.33 -12.55
CA GLU A 239 9.48 -19.97 -11.32
C GLU A 239 9.46 -18.97 -10.14
N LEU A 240 9.98 -17.76 -10.37
CA LEU A 240 9.97 -16.69 -9.36
C LEU A 240 8.55 -16.24 -9.00
N GLU A 241 7.67 -16.09 -9.99
CA GLU A 241 6.29 -15.66 -9.76
C GLU A 241 5.49 -16.69 -8.97
N GLU A 242 5.66 -17.97 -9.27
CA GLU A 242 5.00 -19.05 -8.55
C GLU A 242 5.54 -19.18 -7.12
N ALA A 243 6.86 -19.13 -6.96
CA ALA A 243 7.48 -19.08 -5.64
C ALA A 243 6.96 -17.88 -4.83
N TYR A 244 6.84 -16.70 -5.45
CA TYR A 244 6.31 -15.53 -4.79
C TYR A 244 4.83 -15.68 -4.39
N LYS A 245 3.99 -16.21 -5.28
CA LYS A 245 2.58 -16.52 -4.97
C LYS A 245 2.48 -17.48 -3.79
N SER A 246 3.36 -18.49 -3.72
CA SER A 246 3.37 -19.45 -2.62
C SER A 246 3.68 -18.83 -1.26
N ILE A 247 4.49 -17.76 -1.20
CA ILE A 247 4.86 -17.12 0.07
C ILE A 247 3.85 -16.04 0.51
N LYS A 248 2.96 -15.57 -0.37
CA LYS A 248 1.98 -14.52 -0.01
C LYS A 248 1.09 -14.92 1.16
N GLU A 249 0.70 -16.18 1.22
CA GLU A 249 -0.16 -16.74 2.28
C GLU A 249 0.62 -17.66 3.24
N ASP A 250 1.96 -17.70 3.15
CA ASP A 250 2.80 -18.56 3.99
C ASP A 250 3.12 -17.86 5.32
N GLU A 251 2.37 -18.19 6.37
CA GLU A 251 2.59 -17.65 7.71
C GLU A 251 4.02 -17.85 8.23
N GLN A 252 4.66 -18.98 7.88
CA GLN A 252 6.03 -19.25 8.33
C GLN A 252 7.01 -18.31 7.64
N PHE A 253 6.85 -18.07 6.33
CA PHE A 253 7.67 -17.10 5.60
C PHE A 253 7.54 -15.70 6.21
N HIS A 254 6.32 -15.25 6.49
CA HIS A 254 6.07 -13.93 7.08
C HIS A 254 6.66 -13.81 8.49
N ASN A 255 6.57 -14.87 9.30
CA ASN A 255 7.19 -14.91 10.62
C ASN A 255 8.72 -14.84 10.54
N ASP A 256 9.33 -15.59 9.61
CA ASP A 256 10.78 -15.58 9.39
C ASP A 256 11.27 -14.22 8.88
N LEU A 257 10.54 -13.62 7.92
CA LEU A 257 10.83 -12.28 7.44
C LEU A 257 10.69 -11.23 8.54
N TRP A 258 9.60 -11.27 9.32
CA TRP A 258 9.39 -10.33 10.42
C TRP A 258 10.46 -10.46 11.51
N LYS A 259 10.89 -11.69 11.80
CA LYS A 259 12.01 -11.93 12.72
C LYS A 259 13.28 -11.26 12.22
N GLU A 260 13.66 -11.43 10.96
CA GLU A 260 14.87 -10.80 10.41
C GLU A 260 14.73 -9.26 10.29
N LEU A 261 13.55 -8.76 9.95
CA LEU A 261 13.29 -7.31 9.95
C LEU A 261 13.41 -6.73 11.36
N SER A 262 12.86 -7.37 12.38
CA SER A 262 12.86 -6.85 13.75
C SER A 262 14.19 -7.07 14.48
N GLU A 263 14.70 -8.30 14.54
CA GLU A 263 15.87 -8.67 15.33
C GLU A 263 17.20 -8.33 14.64
N TYR A 264 17.26 -8.38 13.30
CA TYR A 264 18.49 -8.17 12.54
C TYR A 264 18.54 -6.79 11.89
N SER A 265 17.48 -6.34 11.21
CA SER A 265 17.44 -5.01 10.59
C SER A 265 17.16 -3.89 11.59
N GLY A 266 16.48 -4.18 12.70
CA GLY A 266 16.13 -3.21 13.75
C GLY A 266 14.78 -2.51 13.56
N ARG A 267 13.82 -3.13 12.87
CA ARG A 267 12.47 -2.59 12.68
C ARG A 267 11.60 -2.72 13.95
N PRO A 268 10.63 -1.81 14.17
CA PRO A 268 10.25 -0.69 13.31
C PRO A 268 11.24 0.47 13.40
N THR A 269 11.51 1.15 12.28
CA THR A 269 12.30 2.38 12.28
C THR A 269 11.49 3.54 12.86
N ALA A 270 12.16 4.53 13.46
CA ALA A 270 11.49 5.65 14.10
C ALA A 270 10.78 6.58 13.09
N VAL A 271 9.70 7.21 13.55
CA VAL A 271 9.15 8.44 12.96
C VAL A 271 9.51 9.60 13.90
N THR A 272 10.48 10.42 13.49
CA THR A 272 11.06 11.50 14.30
C THR A 272 10.41 12.83 13.93
N TYR A 273 9.93 13.59 14.92
CA TYR A 273 9.53 14.99 14.71
C TYR A 273 10.78 15.85 14.60
N ALA A 274 10.95 16.56 13.47
CA ALA A 274 12.07 17.45 13.21
C ALA A 274 11.72 18.86 13.70
N GLU A 275 11.89 19.08 15.00
CA GLU A 275 11.43 20.29 15.70
C GLU A 275 12.13 21.55 15.18
N ARG A 276 13.46 21.54 15.09
CA ARG A 276 14.24 22.71 14.65
C ARG A 276 14.02 23.02 13.18
N LEU A 277 13.85 21.99 12.36
CA LEU A 277 13.51 22.14 10.94
C LEU A 277 12.10 22.71 10.76
N THR A 278 11.14 22.24 11.56
CA THR A 278 9.76 22.77 11.57
C THR A 278 9.74 24.24 12.01
N GLU A 279 10.46 24.59 13.07
CA GLU A 279 10.60 25.97 13.55
C GLU A 279 11.25 26.87 12.51
N HIS A 280 12.31 26.38 11.86
CA HIS A 280 13.05 27.11 10.83
C HIS A 280 12.16 27.49 9.64
N PHE A 281 11.34 26.57 9.14
CA PHE A 281 10.43 26.86 8.02
C PHE A 281 9.15 27.58 8.44
N GLY A 282 8.78 27.53 9.72
CA GLY A 282 7.67 28.30 10.29
C GLY A 282 6.26 27.92 9.81
N GLY A 283 6.12 26.84 9.04
CA GLY A 283 4.88 26.32 8.48
C GLY A 283 4.56 24.91 8.98
N ALA A 284 4.35 23.95 8.06
CA ALA A 284 3.94 22.57 8.40
C ALA A 284 4.90 21.87 9.38
N ARG A 285 4.34 20.95 10.17
CA ARG A 285 5.09 20.04 11.04
C ARG A 285 5.78 18.96 10.22
N ILE A 286 7.10 18.83 10.38
CA ILE A 286 7.90 17.89 9.60
C ILE A 286 8.23 16.66 10.44
N TYR A 287 7.92 15.49 9.89
CA TYR A 287 8.28 14.20 10.45
C TYR A 287 9.16 13.41 9.48
N LEU A 288 10.13 12.69 10.02
CA LEU A 288 11.11 11.91 9.26
C LEU A 288 10.92 10.42 9.55
N LYS A 289 10.62 9.61 8.52
CA LYS A 289 10.65 8.14 8.61
C LYS A 289 12.09 7.66 8.44
N ARG A 290 12.69 7.18 9.53
CA ARG A 290 14.14 6.99 9.71
C ARG A 290 14.69 5.68 9.14
N GLU A 291 14.54 5.46 7.83
CA GLU A 291 15.11 4.27 7.17
C GLU A 291 16.65 4.28 7.10
N ASP A 292 17.29 5.41 7.41
CA ASP A 292 18.72 5.58 7.65
C ASP A 292 19.24 4.79 8.86
N LEU A 293 18.36 4.48 9.82
CA LEU A 293 18.70 3.74 11.03
C LEU A 293 18.65 2.22 10.85
N ASN A 294 18.16 1.73 9.71
CA ASN A 294 18.18 0.29 9.43
C ASN A 294 19.62 -0.25 9.44
N HIS A 295 19.75 -1.55 9.71
CA HIS A 295 21.00 -2.26 9.40
C HIS A 295 21.39 -2.01 7.93
N THR A 296 22.69 -1.96 7.66
CA THR A 296 23.31 -1.49 6.39
C THR A 296 23.21 0.01 6.10
N GLY A 297 22.21 0.72 6.67
CA GLY A 297 22.06 2.18 6.63
C GLY A 297 21.06 2.73 5.62
N ALA A 298 20.19 1.90 5.06
CA ALA A 298 19.18 2.33 4.09
C ALA A 298 17.99 1.35 4.01
N HIS A 299 16.90 1.80 3.40
CA HIS A 299 15.70 0.98 3.11
C HIS A 299 15.97 -0.28 2.27
N LYS A 300 17.12 -0.40 1.60
CA LYS A 300 17.45 -1.53 0.70
C LYS A 300 17.44 -2.88 1.41
N ILE A 301 17.76 -2.91 2.71
CA ILE A 301 17.79 -4.13 3.50
C ILE A 301 16.41 -4.81 3.61
N ASN A 302 15.31 -4.05 3.60
CA ASN A 302 13.95 -4.60 3.67
C ASN A 302 13.70 -5.57 2.51
N ASN A 303 13.99 -5.09 1.30
CA ASN A 303 13.87 -5.87 0.06
C ASN A 303 14.90 -7.01 0.01
N ALA A 304 16.15 -6.76 0.41
CA ALA A 304 17.20 -7.77 0.37
C ALA A 304 16.87 -8.96 1.29
N LEU A 305 16.34 -8.72 2.48
CA LEU A 305 15.92 -9.79 3.40
C LEU A 305 14.78 -10.62 2.81
N GLY A 306 13.73 -9.97 2.30
CA GLY A 306 12.60 -10.65 1.67
C GLY A 306 13.01 -11.51 0.48
N GLN A 307 13.82 -10.95 -0.44
CA GLN A 307 14.29 -11.68 -1.61
C GLN A 307 15.30 -12.78 -1.27
N ALA A 308 16.18 -12.61 -0.28
CA ALA A 308 17.09 -13.67 0.12
C ALA A 308 16.36 -14.86 0.78
N LEU A 309 15.33 -14.61 1.58
CA LEU A 309 14.46 -15.66 2.10
C LEU A 309 13.70 -16.36 0.96
N LEU A 310 13.22 -15.61 -0.03
CA LEU A 310 12.58 -16.17 -1.22
C LEU A 310 13.55 -17.04 -2.03
N ALA A 311 14.81 -16.60 -2.21
CA ALA A 311 15.86 -17.37 -2.86
C ALA A 311 16.09 -18.72 -2.15
N LYS A 312 16.14 -18.72 -0.81
CA LYS A 312 16.24 -19.96 -0.01
C LYS A 312 15.03 -20.86 -0.19
N LYS A 313 13.82 -20.30 -0.20
CA LYS A 313 12.57 -21.05 -0.43
C LYS A 313 12.59 -21.74 -1.80
N MET A 314 13.17 -21.08 -2.80
CA MET A 314 13.37 -21.61 -4.15
C MET A 314 14.56 -22.58 -4.26
N GLY A 315 15.29 -22.85 -3.18
CA GLY A 315 16.44 -23.75 -3.18
C GLY A 315 17.69 -23.18 -3.86
N LYS A 316 17.73 -21.88 -4.14
CA LYS A 316 18.88 -21.20 -4.76
C LYS A 316 20.01 -21.04 -3.72
N ASN A 317 21.25 -21.20 -4.15
CA ASN A 317 22.44 -21.13 -3.29
C ASN A 317 23.37 -19.95 -3.65
N GLN A 318 23.09 -19.24 -4.75
CA GLN A 318 23.80 -18.04 -5.17
C GLN A 318 22.84 -16.86 -5.34
N ILE A 319 23.32 -15.67 -5.02
CA ILE A 319 22.68 -14.39 -5.33
C ILE A 319 23.55 -13.64 -6.32
N VAL A 320 22.92 -13.11 -7.38
CA VAL A 320 23.50 -12.08 -8.22
C VAL A 320 22.74 -10.77 -8.04
N ALA A 321 23.45 -9.65 -8.02
CA ALA A 321 22.87 -8.30 -7.92
C ALA A 321 23.69 -7.29 -8.73
N GLU A 322 23.07 -6.15 -9.06
CA GLU A 322 23.73 -4.97 -9.62
C GLU A 322 23.89 -3.86 -8.58
N THR A 323 24.81 -2.93 -8.74
CA THR A 323 24.80 -1.72 -7.92
C THR A 323 25.46 -0.52 -8.59
N GLY A 324 24.96 0.68 -8.28
CA GLY A 324 25.58 1.97 -8.63
C GLY A 324 26.21 2.57 -7.37
N ALA A 325 25.42 3.27 -6.55
CA ALA A 325 25.86 3.83 -5.27
C ALA A 325 26.44 2.82 -4.25
N GLY A 326 26.35 1.51 -4.50
CA GLY A 326 26.89 0.46 -3.64
C GLY A 326 25.96 0.01 -2.50
N GLN A 327 24.93 0.79 -2.13
CA GLN A 327 24.03 0.42 -1.02
C GLN A 327 23.24 -0.87 -1.27
N HIS A 328 22.75 -1.07 -2.49
CA HIS A 328 22.09 -2.33 -2.85
C HIS A 328 23.07 -3.51 -2.82
N GLY A 329 24.27 -3.30 -3.37
CA GLY A 329 25.32 -4.33 -3.34
C GLY A 329 25.73 -4.71 -1.92
N VAL A 330 25.89 -3.73 -1.02
CA VAL A 330 26.15 -3.97 0.40
C VAL A 330 25.00 -4.73 1.05
N ALA A 331 23.74 -4.34 0.82
CA ALA A 331 22.59 -5.06 1.35
C ALA A 331 22.54 -6.52 0.86
N SER A 332 22.76 -6.75 -0.44
CA SER A 332 22.83 -8.08 -1.06
C SER A 332 23.96 -8.94 -0.46
N ALA A 333 25.16 -8.36 -0.32
CA ALA A 333 26.30 -9.04 0.30
C ALA A 333 26.02 -9.38 1.78
N THR A 334 25.37 -8.46 2.52
CA THR A 334 24.98 -8.66 3.92
C THR A 334 24.01 -9.83 4.07
N VAL A 335 22.92 -9.87 3.29
CA VAL A 335 21.93 -10.95 3.40
C VAL A 335 22.48 -12.28 2.90
N ALA A 336 23.35 -12.27 1.88
CA ALA A 336 24.00 -13.49 1.41
C ALA A 336 24.90 -14.09 2.50
N ALA A 337 25.74 -13.26 3.14
CA ALA A 337 26.56 -13.69 4.27
C ALA A 337 25.70 -14.20 5.45
N ARG A 338 24.62 -13.48 5.77
CA ARG A 338 23.67 -13.83 6.85
C ARG A 338 23.03 -15.20 6.64
N PHE A 339 22.71 -15.55 5.39
CA PHE A 339 21.97 -16.76 5.05
C PHE A 339 22.83 -17.89 4.48
N GLY A 340 24.15 -17.70 4.39
CA GLY A 340 25.08 -18.71 3.85
C GLY A 340 24.95 -18.90 2.33
N LEU A 341 24.60 -17.85 1.60
CA LEU A 341 24.53 -17.82 0.14
C LEU A 341 25.82 -17.22 -0.42
N SER A 342 26.24 -17.68 -1.60
CA SER A 342 27.29 -16.97 -2.35
C SER A 342 26.72 -15.70 -2.99
N CYS A 343 27.54 -14.66 -3.18
CA CYS A 343 27.08 -13.39 -3.72
C CYS A 343 28.04 -12.83 -4.77
N LYS A 344 27.50 -12.50 -5.95
CA LYS A 344 28.18 -11.73 -6.99
C LYS A 344 27.47 -10.40 -7.18
N VAL A 345 28.22 -9.31 -7.12
CA VAL A 345 27.71 -7.96 -7.33
C VAL A 345 28.40 -7.34 -8.54
N PHE A 346 27.63 -7.03 -9.58
CA PHE A 346 28.10 -6.28 -10.73
C PHE A 346 28.03 -4.78 -10.46
N MET A 347 29.11 -4.07 -10.74
CA MET A 347 29.22 -2.63 -10.50
C MET A 347 30.00 -1.97 -11.63
N GLY A 348 29.50 -0.84 -12.13
CA GLY A 348 30.16 -0.08 -13.18
C GLY A 348 31.53 0.45 -12.73
N ALA A 349 32.53 0.45 -13.61
CA ALA A 349 33.90 0.86 -13.27
C ALA A 349 33.97 2.31 -12.73
N GLU A 350 33.14 3.23 -13.24
CA GLU A 350 33.09 4.60 -12.70
C GLU A 350 32.49 4.63 -11.30
N ASP A 351 31.42 3.88 -11.07
CA ASP A 351 30.77 3.78 -9.77
C ASP A 351 31.69 3.13 -8.73
N MET A 352 32.45 2.10 -9.11
CA MET A 352 33.44 1.46 -8.24
C MET A 352 34.49 2.45 -7.72
N LYS A 353 34.94 3.37 -8.58
CA LYS A 353 35.91 4.41 -8.20
C LYS A 353 35.26 5.45 -7.29
N ARG A 354 34.04 5.90 -7.60
CA ARG A 354 33.31 6.90 -6.81
C ARG A 354 32.89 6.37 -5.44
N GLN A 355 32.70 5.05 -5.31
CA GLN A 355 32.11 4.39 -4.14
C GLN A 355 33.02 3.28 -3.58
N GLU A 356 34.33 3.53 -3.55
CA GLU A 356 35.35 2.56 -3.12
C GLU A 356 35.06 1.96 -1.73
N LEU A 357 34.54 2.76 -0.80
CA LEU A 357 34.18 2.30 0.54
C LEU A 357 33.10 1.21 0.52
N ASN A 358 32.10 1.33 -0.35
CA ASN A 358 31.07 0.30 -0.47
C ASN A 358 31.60 -0.95 -1.20
N VAL A 359 32.50 -0.80 -2.17
CA VAL A 359 33.22 -1.94 -2.78
C VAL A 359 33.98 -2.73 -1.73
N PHE A 360 34.72 -2.02 -0.87
CA PHE A 360 35.44 -2.64 0.25
C PHE A 360 34.50 -3.36 1.22
N ARG A 361 33.38 -2.73 1.61
CA ARG A 361 32.37 -3.35 2.49
C ARG A 361 31.79 -4.62 1.91
N MET A 362 31.46 -4.64 0.62
CA MET A 362 30.94 -5.84 -0.06
C MET A 362 31.97 -6.99 -0.03
N ARG A 363 33.24 -6.71 -0.34
CA ARG A 363 34.31 -7.71 -0.28
C ARG A 363 34.55 -8.23 1.13
N LEU A 364 34.49 -7.35 2.14
CA LEU A 364 34.61 -7.72 3.55
C LEU A 364 33.48 -8.68 3.99
N LEU A 365 32.28 -8.52 3.42
CA LEU A 365 31.14 -9.41 3.63
C LEU A 365 31.23 -10.72 2.82
N GLY A 366 32.30 -10.92 2.03
CA GLY A 366 32.53 -12.14 1.26
C GLY A 366 31.89 -12.16 -0.13
N ALA A 367 31.34 -11.03 -0.61
CA ALA A 367 30.82 -10.95 -1.97
C ALA A 367 31.95 -10.74 -2.99
N GLU A 368 31.80 -11.36 -4.16
CA GLU A 368 32.62 -11.10 -5.33
C GLU A 368 32.08 -9.84 -6.04
N VAL A 369 32.88 -8.77 -6.08
CA VAL A 369 32.50 -7.52 -6.77
C VAL A 369 33.14 -7.49 -8.15
N ILE A 370 32.30 -7.58 -9.18
CA ILE A 370 32.69 -7.71 -10.59
C ILE A 370 32.58 -6.34 -11.27
N GLU A 371 33.71 -5.88 -11.81
CA GLU A 371 33.82 -4.61 -12.52
C GLU A 371 33.23 -4.71 -13.94
N VAL A 372 32.32 -3.78 -14.26
CA VAL A 372 31.73 -3.66 -15.60
C VAL A 372 32.35 -2.48 -16.33
N THR A 373 33.09 -2.80 -17.40
CA THR A 373 33.84 -1.83 -18.23
C THR A 373 33.20 -1.54 -19.59
N SER A 374 32.13 -2.26 -19.92
CA SER A 374 31.32 -2.08 -21.12
C SER A 374 30.39 -0.86 -21.00
N GLY A 375 30.03 -0.27 -22.15
CA GLY A 375 29.06 0.83 -22.21
C GLY A 375 29.55 2.09 -21.50
N GLY A 376 28.62 2.76 -20.80
CA GLY A 376 28.85 3.96 -19.99
C GLY A 376 29.49 3.66 -18.64
N ARG A 377 29.65 2.38 -18.27
CA ARG A 377 30.33 1.91 -17.05
C ARG A 377 29.65 2.39 -15.77
N THR A 378 28.31 2.46 -15.81
CA THR A 378 27.43 2.88 -14.70
C THR A 378 26.42 1.78 -14.37
N LEU A 379 25.48 2.08 -13.46
CA LEU A 379 24.39 1.20 -13.03
C LEU A 379 23.66 0.50 -14.19
N LYS A 380 23.38 1.18 -15.30
CA LYS A 380 22.69 0.59 -16.47
C LYS A 380 23.45 -0.63 -17.01
N ASP A 381 24.76 -0.50 -17.18
CA ASP A 381 25.59 -1.55 -17.73
C ASP A 381 25.79 -2.69 -16.72
N ALA A 382 25.89 -2.37 -15.43
CA ALA A 382 25.88 -3.36 -14.35
C ALA A 382 24.58 -4.19 -14.31
N THR A 383 23.42 -3.57 -14.51
CA THR A 383 22.13 -4.28 -14.63
C THR A 383 22.14 -5.26 -15.81
N ASN A 384 22.65 -4.84 -16.96
CA ASN A 384 22.72 -5.69 -18.15
C ASN A 384 23.60 -6.94 -17.91
N GLU A 385 24.76 -6.77 -17.28
CA GLU A 385 25.64 -7.90 -16.96
C GLU A 385 25.06 -8.83 -15.87
N ALA A 386 24.40 -8.27 -14.85
CA ALA A 386 23.72 -9.06 -13.83
C ALA A 386 22.60 -9.93 -14.41
N ILE A 387 21.77 -9.37 -15.30
CA ILE A 387 20.74 -10.13 -16.01
C ILE A 387 21.37 -11.21 -16.88
N ARG A 388 22.42 -10.92 -17.66
CA ARG A 388 23.12 -11.93 -18.47
C ARG A 388 23.67 -13.07 -17.63
N HIS A 389 24.28 -12.75 -16.49
CA HIS A 389 24.78 -13.74 -15.55
C HIS A 389 23.66 -14.61 -15.01
N TRP A 390 22.54 -14.01 -14.62
CA TRP A 390 21.38 -14.73 -14.11
C TRP A 390 20.80 -15.69 -15.14
N VAL A 391 20.61 -15.24 -16.39
CA VAL A 391 20.09 -16.09 -17.49
C VAL A 391 20.94 -17.35 -17.66
N ALA A 392 22.26 -17.20 -17.59
CA ALA A 392 23.19 -18.30 -17.78
C ALA A 392 23.26 -19.27 -16.58
N ASN A 393 22.74 -18.89 -15.41
CA ASN A 393 22.88 -19.64 -14.15
C ASN A 393 21.54 -19.76 -13.38
N VAL A 394 20.40 -19.72 -14.09
CA VAL A 394 19.05 -19.65 -13.49
C VAL A 394 18.76 -20.81 -12.51
N GLU A 395 19.36 -21.97 -12.71
CA GLU A 395 19.08 -23.17 -11.90
C GLU A 395 19.45 -22.97 -10.43
N ASP A 396 20.63 -22.40 -10.14
CA ASP A 396 21.18 -22.27 -8.80
C ASP A 396 21.30 -20.81 -8.30
N THR A 397 21.14 -19.84 -9.21
CA THR A 397 21.33 -18.41 -8.95
C THR A 397 20.01 -17.64 -8.93
N PHE A 398 19.79 -16.88 -7.86
CA PHE A 398 18.71 -15.93 -7.72
C PHE A 398 19.16 -14.51 -8.07
N TYR A 399 18.44 -13.81 -8.96
CA TYR A 399 18.70 -12.39 -9.21
C TYR A 399 17.96 -11.51 -8.21
N LEU A 400 18.73 -10.89 -7.31
CA LEU A 400 18.23 -10.00 -6.27
C LEU A 400 18.22 -8.55 -6.79
N ILE A 401 17.10 -8.16 -7.39
CA ILE A 401 16.95 -6.82 -7.99
C ILE A 401 16.88 -5.71 -6.93
N GLY A 402 17.46 -4.55 -7.23
CA GLY A 402 17.60 -3.46 -6.26
C GLY A 402 16.48 -2.42 -6.21
N SER A 403 15.51 -2.46 -7.12
CA SER A 403 14.40 -1.50 -7.13
C SER A 403 13.14 -2.06 -7.78
N VAL A 404 12.08 -1.25 -7.81
CA VAL A 404 10.76 -1.60 -8.38
C VAL A 404 10.73 -1.44 -9.90
N VAL A 405 11.86 -1.78 -10.53
CA VAL A 405 12.06 -1.83 -11.97
C VAL A 405 12.10 -3.30 -12.40
N GLY A 406 12.41 -3.57 -13.67
CA GLY A 406 12.49 -4.95 -14.15
C GLY A 406 11.16 -5.49 -14.67
N PRO A 407 11.15 -6.72 -15.20
CA PRO A 407 9.93 -7.42 -15.61
C PRO A 407 9.12 -7.87 -14.40
N HIS A 408 7.80 -8.07 -14.58
CA HIS A 408 7.00 -8.81 -13.59
C HIS A 408 7.61 -10.20 -13.31
N PRO A 409 7.70 -10.66 -12.05
CA PRO A 409 7.04 -10.13 -10.85
C PRO A 409 7.84 -9.12 -10.01
N TYR A 410 9.04 -8.71 -10.45
CA TYR A 410 9.96 -7.93 -9.61
C TYR A 410 9.39 -6.61 -9.05
N PRO A 411 8.74 -5.72 -9.83
CA PRO A 411 8.15 -4.50 -9.30
C PRO A 411 7.18 -4.75 -8.14
N MET A 412 6.34 -5.79 -8.26
CA MET A 412 5.38 -6.19 -7.22
C MET A 412 6.10 -6.72 -5.97
N ILE A 413 7.06 -7.63 -6.14
CA ILE A 413 7.83 -8.23 -5.04
C ILE A 413 8.54 -7.14 -4.22
N VAL A 414 9.27 -6.27 -4.92
CA VAL A 414 10.08 -5.24 -4.26
C VAL A 414 9.19 -4.23 -3.55
N ARG A 415 8.05 -3.84 -4.15
CA ARG A 415 7.06 -3.00 -3.47
C ARG A 415 6.56 -3.66 -2.20
N ASP A 416 6.11 -4.91 -2.28
CA ASP A 416 5.48 -5.59 -1.14
C ASP A 416 6.46 -5.71 0.03
N PHE A 417 7.74 -6.04 -0.22
CA PHE A 417 8.77 -6.04 0.82
C PHE A 417 9.16 -4.65 1.34
N GLN A 418 8.93 -3.58 0.57
CA GLN A 418 9.16 -2.20 1.01
C GLN A 418 7.93 -1.55 1.66
N SER A 419 6.72 -2.09 1.48
CA SER A 419 5.46 -1.55 2.04
C SER A 419 5.43 -1.48 3.57
N VAL A 420 6.34 -2.19 4.24
CA VAL A 420 6.57 -2.05 5.69
C VAL A 420 6.89 -0.60 6.09
N ILE A 421 7.54 0.18 5.21
CA ILE A 421 7.90 1.58 5.47
C ILE A 421 6.64 2.42 5.68
N GLY A 422 5.73 2.42 4.70
CA GLY A 422 4.48 3.17 4.78
C GLY A 422 3.56 2.63 5.88
N SER A 423 3.54 1.30 6.09
CA SER A 423 2.64 0.66 7.07
C SER A 423 3.01 1.05 8.50
N GLU A 424 4.30 1.02 8.82
CA GLU A 424 4.80 1.53 10.09
C GLU A 424 4.56 3.03 10.22
N SER A 425 4.85 3.81 9.17
CA SER A 425 4.74 5.26 9.24
C SER A 425 3.30 5.71 9.48
N ARG A 426 2.33 5.10 8.78
CA ARG A 426 0.90 5.35 8.96
C ARG A 426 0.48 5.08 10.40
N ARG A 427 0.85 3.92 10.95
CA ARG A 427 0.55 3.54 12.33
C ARG A 427 1.20 4.50 13.34
N GLN A 428 2.51 4.73 13.22
CA GLN A 428 3.29 5.56 14.13
C GLN A 428 2.83 7.02 14.12
N LEU A 429 2.46 7.57 12.96
CA LEU A 429 1.99 8.95 12.87
C LEU A 429 0.57 9.11 13.44
N LEU A 430 -0.33 8.15 13.18
CA LEU A 430 -1.66 8.13 13.79
C LEU A 430 -1.58 8.03 15.32
N GLU A 431 -0.72 7.13 15.84
CA GLU A 431 -0.48 6.99 17.29
C GLU A 431 0.05 8.29 17.92
N ARG A 432 0.88 9.06 17.21
CA ARG A 432 1.50 10.30 17.72
C ARG A 432 0.63 11.54 17.58
N THR A 433 -0.13 11.64 16.50
CA THR A 433 -0.77 12.90 16.07
C THR A 433 -2.28 12.82 15.97
N GLY A 434 -2.87 11.62 16.00
CA GLY A 434 -4.30 11.40 15.85
C GLY A 434 -4.83 11.62 14.43
N LYS A 435 -3.98 11.97 13.45
CA LYS A 435 -4.36 12.12 12.04
C LYS A 435 -3.31 11.56 11.07
N LEU A 436 -3.74 11.36 9.83
CA LEU A 436 -2.85 11.05 8.70
C LEU A 436 -2.00 12.29 8.31
N PRO A 437 -0.88 12.11 7.59
CA PRO A 437 -0.12 13.24 7.10
C PRO A 437 -0.90 13.97 6.00
N ASP A 438 -0.69 15.27 5.87
CA ASP A 438 -1.27 16.06 4.77
C ASP A 438 -0.45 15.87 3.47
N GLU A 439 0.86 15.61 3.60
CA GLU A 439 1.73 15.23 2.48
C GLU A 439 2.78 14.16 2.90
N VAL A 440 3.01 13.19 2.02
CA VAL A 440 4.10 12.20 2.13
C VAL A 440 5.09 12.40 0.99
N VAL A 441 6.37 12.55 1.32
CA VAL A 441 7.43 12.91 0.37
C VAL A 441 8.53 11.85 0.37
N ALA A 442 8.98 11.45 -0.81
CA ALA A 442 10.09 10.51 -0.98
C ALA A 442 10.88 10.77 -2.27
N CYS A 443 12.17 10.44 -2.26
CA CYS A 443 13.02 10.55 -3.45
C CYS A 443 12.77 9.39 -4.42
N VAL A 444 12.95 9.64 -5.72
CA VAL A 444 12.58 8.71 -6.79
C VAL A 444 13.73 8.56 -7.77
N GLY A 445 14.47 7.45 -7.63
CA GLY A 445 15.33 6.88 -8.68
C GLY A 445 14.56 5.79 -9.41
N GLY A 446 14.89 4.51 -9.14
CA GLY A 446 14.03 3.39 -9.57
C GLY A 446 12.67 3.33 -8.84
N GLY A 447 12.57 3.88 -7.62
CA GLY A 447 11.31 4.11 -6.90
C GLY A 447 11.03 3.25 -5.66
N SER A 448 11.91 2.32 -5.28
CA SER A 448 11.60 1.34 -4.21
C SER A 448 11.25 1.95 -2.84
N ASN A 449 11.96 2.98 -2.39
CA ASN A 449 11.65 3.65 -1.12
C ASN A 449 10.32 4.42 -1.21
N ALA A 450 10.09 5.08 -2.34
CA ALA A 450 8.92 5.91 -2.56
C ALA A 450 7.65 5.07 -2.61
N ILE A 451 7.62 4.01 -3.41
CA ILE A 451 6.42 3.15 -3.45
C ILE A 451 6.21 2.39 -2.14
N GLY A 452 7.27 1.93 -1.47
CA GLY A 452 7.15 1.31 -0.15
C GLY A 452 6.57 2.26 0.91
N MET A 453 6.87 3.56 0.78
CA MET A 453 6.29 4.61 1.61
C MET A 453 4.84 4.93 1.20
N PHE A 454 4.57 5.09 -0.09
CA PHE A 454 3.29 5.57 -0.63
C PHE A 454 2.20 4.50 -0.65
N HIS A 455 2.54 3.23 -0.86
CA HIS A 455 1.58 2.17 -1.12
C HIS A 455 0.47 2.09 -0.06
N PRO A 456 0.76 2.16 1.26
CA PRO A 456 -0.25 2.15 2.31
C PRO A 456 -1.13 3.42 2.41
N PHE A 457 -0.82 4.47 1.64
CA PHE A 457 -1.58 5.73 1.56
C PHE A 457 -2.27 5.92 0.20
N LEU A 458 -2.12 5.00 -0.77
CA LEU A 458 -2.66 5.18 -2.13
C LEU A 458 -4.18 5.38 -2.15
N GLU A 459 -4.90 4.80 -1.20
CA GLU A 459 -6.37 4.92 -1.07
C GLU A 459 -6.80 6.12 -0.21
N ASP A 460 -5.87 6.74 0.52
CA ASP A 460 -6.14 7.94 1.32
C ASP A 460 -6.06 9.18 0.39
N GLU A 461 -7.12 9.47 -0.38
CA GLU A 461 -7.14 10.53 -1.41
C GLU A 461 -6.77 11.93 -0.88
N GLU A 462 -7.06 12.21 0.39
CA GLU A 462 -6.70 13.47 1.08
C GLU A 462 -5.19 13.59 1.33
N VAL A 463 -4.45 12.47 1.34
CA VAL A 463 -3.00 12.45 1.55
C VAL A 463 -2.31 12.72 0.22
N LYS A 464 -1.64 13.88 0.12
CA LYS A 464 -0.80 14.20 -1.04
C LYS A 464 0.43 13.30 -1.04
N LEU A 465 0.77 12.74 -2.19
CA LEU A 465 1.94 11.90 -2.37
C LEU A 465 2.87 12.57 -3.37
N THR A 466 4.10 12.86 -2.96
CA THR A 466 5.07 13.57 -3.79
C THR A 466 6.37 12.79 -3.92
N GLY A 467 6.67 12.35 -5.14
CA GLY A 467 7.95 11.77 -5.54
C GLY A 467 8.90 12.84 -6.06
N VAL A 468 10.15 12.86 -5.58
CA VAL A 468 11.14 13.84 -6.02
C VAL A 468 12.24 13.19 -6.86
N GLU A 469 12.33 13.58 -8.13
CA GLU A 469 13.32 13.08 -9.09
C GLU A 469 14.54 14.00 -9.19
N ALA A 470 15.70 13.43 -9.55
CA ALA A 470 16.94 14.19 -9.65
C ALA A 470 17.00 15.00 -10.94
N ALA A 471 17.05 16.31 -10.81
CA ALA A 471 17.16 17.25 -11.92
C ALA A 471 18.61 17.51 -12.34
N GLY A 472 19.61 16.96 -11.64
CA GLY A 472 21.02 17.17 -11.95
C GLY A 472 21.38 18.65 -11.97
N LYS A 473 21.93 19.12 -13.10
CA LYS A 473 22.22 20.54 -13.36
C LYS A 473 21.02 21.37 -13.81
N GLY A 474 19.84 20.77 -13.89
CA GLY A 474 18.58 21.39 -14.27
C GLY A 474 17.87 20.62 -15.38
N VAL A 475 16.54 20.57 -15.32
CA VAL A 475 15.70 19.83 -16.28
C VAL A 475 15.72 20.40 -17.71
N ASP A 476 16.26 21.60 -17.90
CA ASP A 476 16.43 22.23 -19.22
C ASP A 476 17.84 22.00 -19.78
N THR A 477 18.70 21.30 -19.04
CA THR A 477 20.01 20.82 -19.52
C THR A 477 19.91 19.36 -19.96
N SER A 478 20.94 18.82 -20.61
CA SER A 478 21.04 17.37 -20.86
C SER A 478 21.52 16.56 -19.64
N LEU A 479 21.86 17.23 -18.53
CA LEU A 479 22.48 16.62 -17.36
C LEU A 479 21.46 16.52 -16.23
N HIS A 480 20.54 15.55 -16.35
CA HIS A 480 19.52 15.26 -15.35
C HIS A 480 19.12 13.77 -15.34
N ALA A 481 18.43 13.33 -14.29
CA ALA A 481 17.78 12.02 -14.20
C ALA A 481 16.26 12.15 -13.97
N ALA A 482 15.68 13.27 -14.44
CA ALA A 482 14.27 13.61 -14.26
C ALA A 482 13.37 12.86 -15.27
N THR A 483 13.30 11.53 -15.10
CA THR A 483 12.63 10.60 -16.01
C THR A 483 11.14 10.87 -16.21
N LEU A 484 10.37 11.22 -15.18
CA LEU A 484 8.94 11.50 -15.34
C LEU A 484 8.68 12.92 -15.83
N SER A 485 9.58 13.85 -15.55
CA SER A 485 9.49 15.23 -16.05
C SER A 485 9.83 15.36 -17.54
N LYS A 486 10.81 14.60 -18.05
CA LYS A 486 11.37 14.77 -19.41
C LYS A 486 11.42 13.51 -20.26
N GLY A 487 11.16 12.33 -19.67
CA GLY A 487 11.19 11.06 -20.37
C GLY A 487 9.96 10.79 -21.23
N ARG A 488 10.03 9.70 -21.99
CA ARG A 488 8.93 9.20 -22.84
C ARG A 488 8.73 7.71 -22.60
N LYS A 489 7.55 7.19 -22.94
CA LYS A 489 7.25 5.76 -22.80
C LYS A 489 8.22 4.92 -23.63
N GLY A 490 8.73 3.85 -23.03
CA GLY A 490 9.63 2.91 -23.70
C GLY A 490 9.85 1.66 -22.86
N VAL A 491 10.56 0.70 -23.44
CA VAL A 491 10.88 -0.57 -22.79
C VAL A 491 12.35 -0.57 -22.41
N LEU A 492 12.64 -0.74 -21.12
CA LEU A 492 14.00 -0.86 -20.60
C LEU A 492 14.02 -1.89 -19.47
N HIS A 493 15.06 -2.72 -19.47
CA HIS A 493 15.30 -3.74 -18.46
C HIS A 493 14.08 -4.65 -18.17
N GLY A 494 13.24 -4.93 -19.17
CA GLY A 494 12.16 -5.92 -19.04
C GLY A 494 10.77 -5.39 -18.73
N SER A 495 10.56 -4.08 -18.60
CA SER A 495 9.21 -3.50 -18.47
C SER A 495 8.99 -2.26 -19.33
N LEU A 496 7.72 -2.05 -19.69
CA LEU A 496 7.24 -0.81 -20.29
C LEU A 496 7.04 0.25 -19.19
N SER A 497 7.74 1.38 -19.29
CA SER A 497 7.68 2.49 -18.35
C SER A 497 8.00 3.83 -19.03
N TYR A 498 8.24 4.89 -18.26
CA TYR A 498 8.93 6.09 -18.75
C TYR A 498 10.44 5.92 -18.66
N LEU A 499 11.15 6.50 -19.62
CA LEU A 499 12.61 6.53 -19.64
C LEU A 499 13.15 7.73 -20.45
N LEU A 500 14.38 8.12 -20.16
CA LEU A 500 15.12 9.13 -20.91
C LEU A 500 15.67 8.52 -22.21
N GLN A 501 15.20 9.02 -23.35
CA GLN A 501 15.59 8.55 -24.68
C GLN A 501 15.52 9.65 -25.73
N ASP A 502 16.40 9.56 -26.72
CA ASP A 502 16.41 10.41 -27.92
C ASP A 502 15.30 10.04 -28.92
N GLU A 503 15.16 10.80 -30.00
CA GLU A 503 14.11 10.62 -31.01
C GLU A 503 14.13 9.24 -31.67
N ASP A 504 15.29 8.59 -31.73
CA ASP A 504 15.49 7.26 -32.30
C ASP A 504 15.23 6.13 -31.29
N GLY A 505 14.97 6.46 -30.03
CA GLY A 505 14.71 5.50 -28.94
C GLY A 505 15.98 4.98 -28.26
N ASN A 506 17.14 5.61 -28.48
CA ASN A 506 18.35 5.27 -27.74
C ASN A 506 18.28 5.87 -26.34
N ILE A 507 18.74 5.11 -25.34
CA ILE A 507 18.75 5.55 -23.94
C ILE A 507 19.72 6.73 -23.78
N THR A 508 19.21 7.84 -23.27
CA THR A 508 20.04 8.99 -22.86
C THR A 508 20.66 8.69 -21.51
N GLU A 509 21.97 8.94 -21.36
CA GLU A 509 22.63 8.76 -20.07
C GLU A 509 22.09 9.76 -19.05
N PRO A 510 21.64 9.27 -17.88
CA PRO A 510 21.18 10.16 -16.82
C PRO A 510 22.38 10.89 -16.19
N TYR A 511 22.08 11.96 -15.46
CA TYR A 511 23.05 12.57 -14.56
C TYR A 511 22.40 13.03 -13.26
N SER A 512 23.03 12.71 -12.14
CA SER A 512 22.79 13.30 -10.83
C SER A 512 24.07 13.24 -10.00
N ILE A 513 24.24 14.20 -9.07
CA ILE A 513 25.26 14.07 -8.03
C ILE A 513 25.03 12.84 -7.13
N SER A 514 23.79 12.36 -7.06
CA SER A 514 23.36 11.21 -6.28
C SER A 514 23.31 9.95 -7.13
N ALA A 515 24.31 9.07 -6.98
CA ALA A 515 24.39 7.81 -7.72
C ALA A 515 23.15 6.90 -7.57
N GLY A 516 22.40 6.98 -6.47
CA GLY A 516 21.17 6.20 -6.28
C GLY A 516 19.94 6.72 -7.05
N LEU A 517 20.01 7.96 -7.57
CA LEU A 517 18.98 8.57 -8.41
C LEU A 517 19.41 8.65 -9.89
N ASP A 518 20.67 8.34 -10.18
CA ASP A 518 21.27 8.38 -11.52
C ASP A 518 20.86 7.18 -12.38
N TYR A 519 19.57 7.12 -12.73
CA TYR A 519 18.96 6.03 -13.48
C TYR A 519 18.01 6.60 -14.55
N PRO A 520 18.08 6.13 -15.81
CA PRO A 520 17.32 6.74 -16.91
C PRO A 520 15.88 6.26 -17.00
N GLY A 521 15.45 5.30 -16.16
CA GLY A 521 14.10 4.75 -16.16
C GLY A 521 13.35 5.01 -14.86
N ILE A 522 12.14 4.48 -14.76
CA ILE A 522 11.34 4.52 -13.54
C ILE A 522 10.53 3.22 -13.38
N GLY A 523 10.19 2.83 -12.15
CA GLY A 523 9.31 1.69 -11.91
C GLY A 523 7.93 1.85 -12.56
N PRO A 524 7.33 0.78 -13.13
CA PRO A 524 6.09 0.88 -13.90
C PRO A 524 4.87 1.30 -13.06
N GLU A 525 4.87 0.99 -11.77
CA GLU A 525 3.81 1.45 -10.87
C GLU A 525 3.85 2.96 -10.66
N HIS A 526 5.04 3.56 -10.56
CA HIS A 526 5.17 5.01 -10.53
C HIS A 526 4.76 5.66 -11.85
N ALA A 527 5.08 5.05 -12.99
CA ALA A 527 4.59 5.50 -14.28
C ALA A 527 3.05 5.52 -14.34
N HIS A 528 2.40 4.48 -13.81
CA HIS A 528 0.94 4.42 -13.70
C HIS A 528 0.37 5.49 -12.76
N LEU A 529 0.98 5.66 -11.59
CA LEU A 529 0.57 6.64 -10.58
C LEU A 529 0.78 8.09 -11.04
N HIS A 530 1.78 8.32 -11.90
CA HIS A 530 1.98 9.59 -12.60
C HIS A 530 0.85 9.86 -13.60
N GLU A 531 0.50 8.89 -14.47
CA GLU A 531 -0.57 9.08 -15.46
C GLU A 531 -1.95 9.27 -14.85
N THR A 532 -2.23 8.54 -13.77
CA THR A 532 -3.48 8.68 -12.99
C THR A 532 -3.47 9.91 -12.10
N LYS A 533 -2.34 10.64 -12.00
CA LYS A 533 -2.12 11.80 -11.14
C LYS A 533 -2.34 11.52 -9.65
N ARG A 534 -2.25 10.26 -9.23
CA ARG A 534 -2.35 9.89 -7.81
C ARG A 534 -1.12 10.34 -7.04
N VAL A 535 0.05 10.29 -7.68
CA VAL A 535 1.33 10.78 -7.13
C VAL A 535 1.81 11.94 -7.98
N ASN A 536 2.20 13.04 -7.32
CA ASN A 536 2.84 14.18 -7.97
C ASN A 536 4.35 13.92 -8.05
N TYR A 537 4.96 14.23 -9.19
CA TYR A 537 6.41 14.07 -9.37
C TYR A 537 7.04 15.41 -9.69
N VAL A 538 8.08 15.76 -8.94
CA VAL A 538 8.74 17.07 -9.03
C VAL A 538 10.27 16.92 -9.12
N PRO A 539 10.94 17.75 -9.90
CA PRO A 539 12.40 17.74 -10.00
C PRO A 539 13.07 18.55 -8.87
N ALA A 540 14.22 18.08 -8.38
CA ALA A 540 15.13 18.83 -7.52
C ALA A 540 16.57 18.78 -8.06
N THR A 541 17.23 19.93 -8.15
CA THR A 541 18.61 20.04 -8.67
C THR A 541 19.65 19.60 -7.65
N ASP A 542 20.86 19.30 -8.12
CA ASP A 542 22.00 18.97 -7.25
C ASP A 542 22.22 20.05 -6.18
N SER A 543 22.19 21.33 -6.57
CA SER A 543 22.40 22.46 -5.64
C SER A 543 21.32 22.54 -4.57
N GLU A 544 20.06 22.32 -4.93
CA GLU A 544 18.95 22.32 -3.98
C GLU A 544 19.05 21.14 -3.01
N ALA A 545 19.43 19.95 -3.51
CA ALA A 545 19.64 18.78 -2.66
C ALA A 545 20.79 19.02 -1.67
N MET A 546 21.91 19.60 -2.10
CA MET A 546 23.05 19.89 -1.22
C MET A 546 22.70 20.91 -0.14
N ALA A 547 21.98 21.99 -0.48
CA ALA A 547 21.50 22.96 0.49
C ALA A 547 20.55 22.35 1.54
N ALA A 548 19.63 21.48 1.11
CA ALA A 548 18.72 20.78 2.00
C ALA A 548 19.45 19.77 2.91
N LEU A 549 20.50 19.12 2.41
CA LEU A 549 21.38 18.23 3.19
C LEU A 549 22.07 19.01 4.32
N GLU A 550 22.70 20.13 3.99
CA GLU A 550 23.37 20.99 4.96
C GLU A 550 22.38 21.50 6.02
N THR A 551 21.21 21.94 5.59
CA THR A 551 20.14 22.41 6.48
C THR A 551 19.74 21.33 7.49
N LEU A 552 19.50 20.09 7.04
CA LEU A 552 19.17 18.99 7.96
C LEU A 552 20.33 18.68 8.91
N CYS A 553 21.58 18.70 8.43
CA CYS A 553 22.75 18.46 9.28
C CYS A 553 22.86 19.51 10.39
N GLN A 554 22.73 20.80 10.05
CA GLN A 554 22.90 21.91 10.99
C GLN A 554 21.71 22.04 11.97
N LEU A 555 20.50 21.73 11.52
CA LEU A 555 19.28 21.87 12.34
C LEU A 555 18.95 20.63 13.15
N GLU A 556 19.14 19.43 12.60
CA GLU A 556 18.69 18.19 13.26
C GLU A 556 19.85 17.26 13.63
N GLY A 557 21.09 17.55 13.22
CA GLY A 557 22.23 16.68 13.50
C GLY A 557 22.14 15.32 12.81
N ILE A 558 21.39 15.25 11.70
CA ILE A 558 21.21 14.04 10.91
C ILE A 558 21.91 14.25 9.57
N LEU A 559 22.83 13.35 9.21
CA LEU A 559 23.48 13.31 7.91
C LEU A 559 22.67 12.41 6.95
N PRO A 560 21.79 12.96 6.10
CA PRO A 560 21.00 12.17 5.18
C PRO A 560 21.86 11.72 3.98
N ALA A 561 21.45 10.63 3.33
CA ALA A 561 21.97 10.31 2.01
C ALA A 561 21.57 11.41 1.00
N VAL A 562 22.42 11.67 0.00
CA VAL A 562 22.15 12.71 -1.00
C VAL A 562 20.86 12.43 -1.80
N GLU A 563 20.49 11.16 -1.97
CA GLU A 563 19.19 10.75 -2.52
C GLU A 563 18.04 11.36 -1.69
N THR A 564 18.11 11.22 -0.36
CA THR A 564 17.09 11.73 0.56
C THR A 564 17.06 13.25 0.57
N ALA A 565 18.20 13.90 0.38
CA ALA A 565 18.29 15.36 0.34
C ALA A 565 17.46 15.97 -0.80
N HIS A 566 17.25 15.26 -1.90
CA HIS A 566 16.31 15.68 -2.95
C HIS A 566 14.87 15.76 -2.42
N ALA A 567 14.43 14.77 -1.63
CA ALA A 567 13.11 14.82 -1.01
C ALA A 567 12.98 16.03 -0.08
N LEU A 568 14.03 16.35 0.69
CA LEU A 568 14.07 17.51 1.59
C LEU A 568 14.08 18.85 0.84
N ALA A 569 14.70 18.92 -0.33
CA ALA A 569 14.67 20.11 -1.18
C ALA A 569 13.26 20.51 -1.62
N HIS A 570 12.35 19.54 -1.81
CA HIS A 570 10.93 19.82 -2.01
C HIS A 570 10.28 20.36 -0.74
N VAL A 571 10.57 19.75 0.41
CA VAL A 571 10.02 20.15 1.72
C VAL A 571 10.39 21.59 2.06
N GLU A 572 11.62 22.01 1.79
CA GLU A 572 12.08 23.39 1.97
C GLU A 572 11.23 24.41 1.18
N LYS A 573 10.72 24.01 0.00
CA LYS A 573 9.87 24.86 -0.84
C LYS A 573 8.39 24.84 -0.43
N THR A 574 7.92 23.74 0.17
CA THR A 574 6.48 23.54 0.47
C THR A 574 6.12 23.81 1.92
N ALA A 575 6.94 23.37 2.88
CA ALA A 575 6.66 23.50 4.31
C ALA A 575 6.33 24.95 4.74
N PRO A 576 7.06 26.00 4.30
CA PRO A 576 6.73 27.39 4.66
C PRO A 576 5.37 27.89 4.13
N LYS A 577 4.81 27.23 3.12
CA LYS A 577 3.54 27.62 2.47
C LYS A 577 2.32 26.89 3.05
N MET A 578 2.55 25.93 3.94
CA MET A 578 1.53 25.13 4.60
C MET A 578 1.22 25.68 6.00
N ASN A 579 0.03 25.36 6.50
CA ASN A 579 -0.40 25.75 7.82
C ASN A 579 0.34 24.96 8.91
N LYS A 580 0.48 25.57 10.10
CA LYS A 580 1.24 24.98 11.22
C LYS A 580 0.65 23.68 11.79
N ASP A 581 -0.62 23.42 11.54
CA ASP A 581 -1.29 22.18 11.95
C ASP A 581 -1.16 21.07 10.90
N GLU A 582 -0.81 21.40 9.66
CA GLU A 582 -0.52 20.42 8.60
C GLU A 582 0.79 19.66 8.87
N ILE A 583 0.87 18.44 8.35
CA ILE A 583 1.96 17.50 8.56
C ILE A 583 2.56 17.07 7.22
N ILE A 584 3.89 17.22 7.11
CA ILE A 584 4.69 16.60 6.05
C ILE A 584 5.46 15.42 6.65
N LEU A 585 5.34 14.25 6.04
CA LEU A 585 6.07 13.05 6.40
C LEU A 585 7.07 12.68 5.30
N VAL A 586 8.35 12.73 5.62
CA VAL A 586 9.46 12.52 4.66
C VAL A 586 10.07 11.14 4.86
N CYS A 587 10.25 10.39 3.78
CA CYS A 587 11.01 9.14 3.79
C CYS A 587 12.52 9.44 3.82
N LEU A 588 13.16 9.28 4.98
CA LEU A 588 14.61 9.42 5.14
C LEU A 588 15.29 8.11 4.72
N SER A 589 15.39 7.91 3.41
CA SER A 589 15.62 6.60 2.77
C SER A 589 16.97 5.94 3.05
N GLY A 590 17.96 6.69 3.55
CA GLY A 590 19.28 6.21 3.93
C GLY A 590 20.17 7.29 4.55
N ARG A 591 21.27 6.87 5.17
CA ARG A 591 22.29 7.77 5.78
C ARG A 591 23.39 8.17 4.79
N GLY A 592 23.96 9.35 5.01
CA GLY A 592 24.94 9.98 4.12
C GLY A 592 26.40 9.58 4.33
N ASP A 593 26.71 8.59 5.18
CA ASP A 593 28.11 8.15 5.41
C ASP A 593 28.83 7.79 4.10
N LYS A 594 28.10 7.20 3.14
CA LYS A 594 28.65 6.83 1.83
C LYS A 594 28.98 8.05 0.94
N ASP A 595 28.37 9.19 1.22
CA ASP A 595 28.41 10.37 0.39
C ASP A 595 29.41 11.40 0.92
N VAL A 596 30.05 11.17 2.07
CA VAL A 596 30.92 12.15 2.75
C VAL A 596 32.01 12.71 1.83
N HIS A 597 32.66 11.88 1.01
CA HIS A 597 33.67 12.35 0.06
C HIS A 597 33.08 13.23 -1.05
N THR A 598 31.92 12.85 -1.59
CA THR A 598 31.21 13.66 -2.59
C THR A 598 30.77 14.99 -1.99
N ILE A 599 30.20 14.96 -0.78
CA ILE A 599 29.75 16.14 -0.04
C ILE A 599 30.95 17.06 0.21
N GLN A 600 32.05 16.53 0.72
CA GLN A 600 33.27 17.29 0.99
C GLN A 600 33.77 18.02 -0.26
N ASN A 601 33.93 17.30 -1.38
CA ASN A 601 34.42 17.90 -2.62
C ASN A 601 33.52 19.05 -3.10
N VAL A 602 32.20 18.87 -3.01
CA VAL A 602 31.23 19.88 -3.46
C VAL A 602 31.25 21.11 -2.56
N LEU A 603 31.42 20.94 -1.25
CA LEU A 603 31.54 22.06 -0.32
C LEU A 603 32.86 22.81 -0.52
N GLU A 604 33.97 22.10 -0.72
CA GLU A 604 35.28 22.71 -0.99
C GLU A 604 35.33 23.45 -2.34
N GLU A 605 34.58 23.01 -3.36
CA GLU A 605 34.48 23.73 -4.65
C GLU A 605 33.65 25.02 -4.58
N ASN A 606 32.79 25.15 -3.55
CA ASN A 606 31.93 26.33 -3.34
C ASN A 606 32.55 27.37 -2.39
N GLU A 607 33.61 27.02 -1.67
CA GLU A 607 34.45 27.93 -0.86
C GLU A 607 35.51 28.64 -1.73
#